data_AF-A0A2A4GL43-F1
#
_entry.id   AF-A0A2A4GL43-F1
#
_cell.length_a   1.000
_cell.length_b   1.000
_cell.length_c   1.000
_cell.angle_alpha   90.00
_cell.angle_beta   90.00
_cell.angle_gamma   90.00
#
_symmetry.space_group_name_H-M   'P 1'
#
loop_
_entity.id
_entity.type
_entity.pdbx_description
1 polymer ?
#
loop_
_entity_poly.entity_id
_entity_poly.type
_entity_poly.pdbx_seq_one_letter_code
_entity_poly.pdbx_strand_id
1 'polypeptide(L)'
;MVTYSSFLVVALYITITIIISFLVGKRHCGDADFSTGGKQFGWFTAGVSILATYISAMTFVGMPGWVYSSGMEAMSIHLNYPIVIFFSVIFFVPVFYKLGLTSIYEYLEHRFGVYARTINSIVFIVVQCISAGVILYVVALILVQVLPISISEAIIYISIFTAFYTYVGGISTVIWTDMMQSAVLVVGCIAIVIILMSDINTAGYLSRDHLNIINLDFDIGVDTTLWTGVIAVSFLHLSVYGTNQLIIQRTLATKCEKTAQKSMLLCGYGAFFVYLFFAILGVLLSVFYQTQSFENSNEVILDFVFKHTNPIVVGLILSALAAAAMSTLDSTYNSMATVATFDIYKRFVCKSANDKHYETVARKISLLAAAMVMVPALLAVSNESVLKTIASLTSIFVGIRLGSFVLGLFWTKANEKGVIVGSITSVMAVFIAKYLDVAWPWFAPIGTFVFLLFGVLVSHRWGFVTAEQQIFIINQKHLFAKPTASHYGLLVFAVVTIAACFVIPDWLYVLLSQ
;
A
#
# COMPACT_ATOMS: atom_id res chain seq x y z
N MET A 1 18.24 -22.70 14.63
CA MET A 1 18.25 -21.28 15.10
C MET A 1 16.97 -20.90 15.82
N VAL A 2 15.79 -21.36 15.41
CA VAL A 2 14.55 -21.23 16.22
C VAL A 2 14.64 -22.13 17.44
N THR A 3 14.55 -21.54 18.62
CA THR A 3 14.44 -22.29 19.87
C THR A 3 12.98 -22.38 20.30
N TYR A 4 12.70 -23.17 21.34
CA TYR A 4 11.38 -23.22 21.97
C TYR A 4 10.84 -21.81 22.32
N SER A 5 11.72 -20.88 22.73
CA SER A 5 11.34 -19.50 23.05
C SER A 5 10.82 -18.74 21.84
N SER A 6 11.46 -18.89 20.67
CA SER A 6 11.00 -18.24 19.44
C SER A 6 9.62 -18.76 19.01
N PHE A 7 9.41 -20.08 19.08
CA PHE A 7 8.12 -20.70 18.78
C PHE A 7 7.02 -20.23 19.73
N LEU A 8 7.33 -20.06 21.01
CA LEU A 8 6.36 -19.59 22.00
C LEU A 8 5.89 -18.16 21.70
N VAL A 9 6.79 -17.27 21.25
CA VAL A 9 6.41 -15.90 20.83
C VAL A 9 5.51 -15.92 19.60
N VAL A 10 5.84 -16.72 18.58
CA VAL A 10 5.03 -16.86 17.37
C VAL A 10 3.66 -17.49 17.69
N ALA A 11 3.63 -18.52 18.53
CA ALA A 11 2.39 -19.15 18.98
C ALA A 11 1.50 -18.15 19.73
N LEU A 12 2.08 -17.34 20.63
CA LEU A 12 1.37 -16.29 21.34
C LEU A 12 0.76 -15.27 20.38
N TYR A 13 1.52 -14.81 19.38
CA TYR A 13 1.02 -13.91 18.32
C TYR A 13 -0.18 -14.52 17.56
N ILE A 14 -0.06 -15.77 17.12
CA ILE A 14 -1.13 -16.49 16.41
C ILE A 14 -2.36 -16.62 17.30
N THR A 15 -2.19 -17.01 18.57
CA THR A 15 -3.28 -17.14 19.55
C THR A 15 -4.00 -15.81 19.77
N ILE A 16 -3.27 -14.71 19.96
CA ILE A 16 -3.86 -13.37 20.12
C ILE A 16 -4.65 -12.99 18.86
N THR A 17 -4.12 -13.26 17.66
CA THR A 17 -4.80 -13.00 16.38
C THR A 17 -6.13 -13.74 16.28
N ILE A 18 -6.14 -15.04 16.63
CA ILE A 18 -7.37 -15.85 16.65
C ILE A 18 -8.37 -15.31 17.67
N ILE A 19 -7.91 -14.95 18.87
CA ILE A 19 -8.77 -14.40 19.94
C ILE A 19 -9.42 -13.09 19.48
N ILE A 20 -8.65 -12.14 18.94
CA ILE A 20 -9.18 -10.88 18.42
C ILE A 20 -10.22 -11.17 17.33
N SER A 21 -9.91 -12.06 16.40
CA SER A 21 -10.79 -12.43 15.30
C SER A 21 -12.11 -13.03 15.80
N PHE A 22 -12.05 -13.91 16.80
CA PHE A 22 -13.24 -14.51 17.41
C PHE A 22 -14.08 -13.49 18.18
N LEU A 23 -13.45 -12.62 18.98
CA LEU A 23 -14.13 -11.60 19.78
C LEU A 23 -14.82 -10.55 18.91
N VAL A 24 -14.14 -10.11 17.85
CA VAL A 24 -14.70 -9.17 16.88
C VAL A 24 -15.80 -9.85 16.07
N GLY A 25 -15.59 -11.08 15.57
CA GLY A 25 -16.61 -11.83 14.86
C GLY A 25 -17.89 -12.00 15.67
N LYS A 26 -17.80 -12.43 16.93
CA LYS A 26 -18.96 -12.66 17.81
C LYS A 26 -19.78 -11.39 18.08
N ARG A 27 -19.12 -10.23 18.21
CA ARG A 27 -19.80 -8.94 18.44
C ARG A 27 -20.54 -8.41 17.21
N HIS A 28 -20.20 -8.91 16.02
CA HIS A 28 -20.63 -8.32 14.75
C HIS A 28 -21.37 -9.30 13.82
N CYS A 29 -21.64 -10.53 14.27
CA CYS A 29 -22.37 -11.59 13.54
C CYS A 29 -23.85 -11.32 13.22
N GLY A 30 -24.35 -10.08 13.38
CA GLY A 30 -25.77 -9.76 13.17
C GLY A 30 -26.05 -8.52 12.32
N ASP A 31 -25.24 -7.46 12.47
CA ASP A 31 -25.55 -6.12 11.94
C ASP A 31 -24.36 -5.43 11.22
N ALA A 32 -23.16 -6.02 11.20
CA ALA A 32 -21.99 -5.36 10.60
C ALA A 32 -21.73 -5.86 9.18
N ASP A 33 -21.95 -4.97 8.21
CA ASP A 33 -21.61 -5.13 6.80
C ASP A 33 -20.15 -5.58 6.63
N PHE A 34 -19.96 -6.66 5.87
CA PHE A 34 -18.66 -7.25 5.53
C PHE A 34 -17.68 -6.22 4.92
N SER A 35 -18.22 -5.20 4.25
CA SER A 35 -17.43 -4.23 3.48
C SER A 35 -17.19 -2.90 4.22
N THR A 36 -18.16 -2.37 4.98
CA THR A 36 -18.04 -1.07 5.66
C THR A 36 -17.94 -1.16 7.18
N GLY A 37 -18.15 -2.34 7.78
CA GLY A 37 -17.96 -2.57 9.21
C GLY A 37 -18.89 -1.74 10.11
N GLY A 38 -20.00 -1.25 9.58
CA GLY A 38 -20.98 -0.46 10.32
C GLY A 38 -20.56 0.99 10.64
N LYS A 39 -19.56 1.56 9.95
CA LYS A 39 -19.13 2.96 10.13
C LYS A 39 -18.79 3.34 11.58
N GLN A 40 -18.10 2.45 12.28
CA GLN A 40 -17.88 2.59 13.72
C GLN A 40 -16.49 3.11 14.11
N PHE A 41 -15.53 3.14 13.19
CA PHE A 41 -14.13 3.36 13.53
C PHE A 41 -13.79 4.84 13.75
N GLY A 42 -12.96 5.09 14.77
CA GLY A 42 -12.35 6.40 15.02
C GLY A 42 -11.15 6.67 14.12
N TRP A 43 -10.68 7.92 14.11
CA TRP A 43 -9.62 8.36 13.19
C TRP A 43 -8.28 7.68 13.46
N PHE A 44 -7.97 7.42 14.74
CA PHE A 44 -6.71 6.79 15.12
C PHE A 44 -6.67 5.33 14.68
N THR A 45 -7.70 4.55 15.03
CA THR A 45 -7.83 3.13 14.64
C THR A 45 -7.78 2.93 13.13
N ALA A 46 -8.61 3.68 12.38
CA ALA A 46 -8.62 3.57 10.93
C ALA A 46 -7.32 4.10 10.31
N GLY A 47 -6.73 5.17 10.85
CA GLY A 47 -5.46 5.71 10.37
C GLY A 47 -4.28 4.77 10.59
N VAL A 48 -4.18 4.12 11.75
CA VAL A 48 -3.17 3.08 12.01
C VAL A 48 -3.38 1.91 11.06
N SER A 49 -4.61 1.45 10.84
CA SER A 49 -4.90 0.38 9.88
C SER A 49 -4.51 0.76 8.44
N ILE A 50 -4.84 1.97 7.97
CA ILE A 50 -4.41 2.46 6.65
C ILE A 50 -2.88 2.48 6.53
N LEU A 51 -2.21 2.98 7.58
CA LEU A 51 -0.76 3.06 7.63
C LEU A 51 -0.12 1.65 7.66
N ALA A 52 -0.66 0.73 8.47
CA ALA A 52 -0.20 -0.65 8.60
C ALA A 52 -0.29 -1.45 7.31
N THR A 53 -1.42 -1.33 6.62
CA THR A 53 -1.63 -1.99 5.33
C THR A 53 -0.61 -1.54 4.29
N TYR A 54 -0.10 -0.31 4.41
CA TYR A 54 0.92 0.21 3.52
C TYR A 54 2.35 -0.11 4.00
N ILE A 55 2.60 -0.08 5.31
CA ILE A 55 3.82 -0.57 5.95
C ILE A 55 3.77 -2.11 6.01
N SER A 56 3.90 -2.73 4.85
CA SER A 56 3.93 -4.17 4.71
C SER A 56 5.29 -4.76 5.11
N ALA A 57 5.38 -6.09 5.10
CA ALA A 57 6.65 -6.82 5.24
C ALA A 57 7.72 -6.31 4.24
N MET A 58 7.31 -5.74 3.11
CA MET A 58 8.26 -5.16 2.15
C MET A 58 8.89 -3.86 2.63
N THR A 59 8.19 -3.02 3.39
CA THR A 59 8.83 -1.80 3.91
C THR A 59 9.85 -2.21 4.98
N PHE A 60 9.50 -3.20 5.80
CA PHE A 60 10.37 -3.72 6.85
C PHE A 60 11.68 -4.30 6.32
N VAL A 61 11.63 -5.06 5.23
CA VAL A 61 12.81 -5.74 4.66
C VAL A 61 13.44 -4.92 3.53
N GLY A 62 12.61 -4.35 2.65
CA GLY A 62 13.04 -3.70 1.42
C GLY A 62 13.61 -2.29 1.61
N MET A 63 13.12 -1.49 2.55
CA MET A 63 13.68 -0.14 2.77
C MET A 63 15.10 -0.21 3.38
N PRO A 64 15.37 -1.01 4.44
CA PRO A 64 16.73 -1.18 4.93
C PRO A 64 17.66 -1.79 3.88
N GLY A 65 17.20 -2.80 3.11
CA GLY A 65 17.99 -3.40 2.04
C GLY A 65 18.29 -2.45 0.86
N TRP A 66 17.37 -1.54 0.56
CA TRP A 66 17.62 -0.50 -0.44
C TRP A 66 18.66 0.51 0.04
N VAL A 67 18.51 1.03 1.26
CA VAL A 67 19.52 1.95 1.81
C VAL A 67 20.87 1.28 1.98
N TYR A 68 20.91 0.03 2.45
CA TYR A 68 22.15 -0.74 2.57
C TYR A 68 22.94 -0.82 1.25
N SER A 69 22.24 -1.03 0.13
CA SER A 69 22.86 -1.18 -1.19
C SER A 69 23.15 0.14 -1.91
N SER A 70 22.22 1.10 -1.86
CA SER A 70 22.23 2.29 -2.71
C SER A 70 22.35 3.61 -1.93
N GLY A 71 22.28 3.58 -0.60
CA GLY A 71 22.32 4.76 0.25
C GLY A 71 20.96 5.40 0.53
N MET A 72 20.99 6.47 1.32
CA MET A 72 19.80 7.15 1.82
C MET A 72 19.03 7.93 0.74
N GLU A 73 19.53 8.02 -0.50
CA GLU A 73 18.79 8.62 -1.62
C GLU A 73 17.45 7.91 -1.85
N ALA A 74 17.34 6.63 -1.51
CA ALA A 74 16.08 5.88 -1.54
C ALA A 74 14.95 6.57 -0.73
N MET A 75 15.28 7.38 0.27
CA MET A 75 14.31 8.13 1.06
C MET A 75 13.60 9.21 0.25
N SER A 76 14.22 9.74 -0.82
CA SER A 76 13.64 10.79 -1.67
C SER A 76 12.29 10.37 -2.28
N ILE A 77 12.16 9.09 -2.61
CA ILE A 77 10.97 8.42 -3.16
C ILE A 77 9.76 8.48 -2.22
N HIS A 78 10.02 8.69 -0.93
CA HIS A 78 9.02 8.67 0.13
C HIS A 78 8.74 10.06 0.71
N LEU A 79 9.27 11.14 0.14
CA LEU A 79 9.00 12.52 0.63
C LEU A 79 7.64 13.07 0.18
N ASN A 80 6.95 12.41 -0.75
CA ASN A 80 5.70 12.92 -1.34
C ASN A 80 4.42 12.70 -0.51
N TYR A 81 4.42 11.84 0.52
CA TYR A 81 3.17 11.45 1.20
C TYR A 81 2.31 12.64 1.67
N PRO A 82 2.87 13.70 2.29
CA PRO A 82 2.01 14.80 2.75
C PRO A 82 1.31 15.51 1.58
N ILE A 83 1.99 15.65 0.44
CA ILE A 83 1.42 16.23 -0.80
C ILE A 83 0.29 15.34 -1.30
N VAL A 84 0.54 14.04 -1.42
CA VAL A 84 -0.44 13.06 -1.93
C VAL A 84 -1.68 12.98 -1.04
N ILE A 85 -1.49 12.97 0.27
CA ILE A 85 -2.59 12.91 1.23
C ILE A 85 -3.42 14.19 1.18
N PHE A 86 -2.79 15.37 1.00
CA PHE A 86 -3.51 16.63 0.81
C PHE A 86 -4.50 16.52 -0.36
N PHE A 87 -4.06 16.07 -1.54
CA PHE A 87 -4.94 15.88 -2.69
C PHE A 87 -6.00 14.80 -2.43
N SER A 88 -5.62 13.69 -1.80
CA SER A 88 -6.54 12.58 -1.47
C SER A 88 -7.71 13.03 -0.57
N VAL A 89 -7.44 13.78 0.50
CA VAL A 89 -8.47 14.19 1.48
C VAL A 89 -9.41 15.29 0.97
N ILE A 90 -9.00 16.01 -0.07
CA ILE A 90 -9.80 17.09 -0.69
C ILE A 90 -10.67 16.57 -1.84
N PHE A 91 -10.07 15.79 -2.74
CA PHE A 91 -10.69 15.46 -4.02
C PHE A 91 -11.30 14.06 -4.08
N PHE A 92 -10.79 13.10 -3.31
CA PHE A 92 -11.17 11.69 -3.43
C PHE A 92 -12.02 11.23 -2.23
N VAL A 93 -11.48 11.33 -1.01
CA VAL A 93 -12.15 10.84 0.21
C VAL A 93 -13.58 11.41 0.37
N PRO A 94 -13.82 12.73 0.22
CA PRO A 94 -15.16 13.30 0.37
C PRO A 94 -16.17 12.76 -0.64
N VAL A 95 -15.73 12.51 -1.88
CA VAL A 95 -16.57 12.02 -2.97
C VAL A 95 -17.08 10.62 -2.65
N PHE A 96 -16.17 9.69 -2.32
CA PHE A 96 -16.57 8.32 -1.99
C PHE A 96 -17.39 8.25 -0.70
N TYR A 97 -17.03 9.05 0.32
CA TYR A 97 -17.72 9.04 1.59
C TYR A 97 -19.16 9.53 1.49
N LYS A 98 -19.39 10.62 0.74
CA LYS A 98 -20.72 11.21 0.55
C LYS A 98 -21.62 10.39 -0.38
N LEU A 99 -21.04 9.73 -1.38
CA LEU A 99 -21.79 8.84 -2.27
C LEU A 99 -22.16 7.52 -1.59
N GLY A 100 -21.46 7.13 -0.52
CA GLY A 100 -21.78 5.93 0.26
C GLY A 100 -21.61 4.64 -0.53
N LEU A 101 -20.68 4.62 -1.49
CA LEU A 101 -20.45 3.49 -2.39
C LEU A 101 -19.72 2.36 -1.65
N THR A 102 -20.11 1.11 -1.93
CA THR A 102 -19.40 -0.05 -1.39
C THR A 102 -18.13 -0.33 -2.18
N SER A 103 -18.21 -0.29 -3.51
CA SER A 103 -17.04 -0.24 -4.39
C SER A 103 -16.82 1.17 -4.93
N ILE A 104 -15.59 1.69 -4.86
CA ILE A 104 -15.26 2.99 -5.44
C ILE A 104 -15.46 3.01 -6.96
N TYR A 105 -15.45 1.86 -7.64
CA TYR A 105 -15.63 1.77 -9.08
C TYR A 105 -17.10 2.00 -9.52
N GLU A 106 -18.05 1.93 -8.59
CA GLU A 106 -19.43 2.38 -8.82
C GLU A 106 -19.50 3.86 -9.22
N TYR A 107 -18.59 4.68 -8.69
CA TYR A 107 -18.46 6.08 -9.11
C TYR A 107 -18.22 6.19 -10.62
N LEU A 108 -17.37 5.33 -11.18
CA LEU A 108 -17.04 5.34 -12.61
C LEU A 108 -18.21 4.89 -13.48
N GLU A 109 -19.11 4.04 -12.96
CA GLU A 109 -20.34 3.71 -13.66
C GLU A 109 -21.32 4.88 -13.69
N HIS A 110 -21.55 5.51 -12.53
CA HIS A 110 -22.39 6.71 -12.48
C HIS A 110 -21.83 7.84 -13.35
N ARG A 111 -20.51 7.95 -13.44
CA ARG A 111 -19.83 8.99 -14.21
C ARG A 111 -19.78 8.68 -15.70
N PHE A 112 -19.47 7.45 -16.09
CA PHE A 112 -19.15 7.10 -17.48
C PHE A 112 -19.99 5.96 -18.02
N GLY A 113 -20.08 4.86 -17.27
CA GLY A 113 -20.82 3.68 -17.68
C GLY A 113 -20.16 2.38 -17.20
N VAL A 114 -20.79 1.26 -17.58
CA VAL A 114 -20.44 -0.07 -17.09
C VAL A 114 -19.05 -0.53 -17.53
N TYR A 115 -18.59 -0.20 -18.74
CA TYR A 115 -17.26 -0.57 -19.21
C TYR A 115 -16.17 0.15 -18.42
N ALA A 116 -16.37 1.43 -18.09
CA ALA A 116 -15.42 2.18 -17.26
C ALA A 116 -15.26 1.55 -15.86
N ARG A 117 -16.37 1.16 -15.24
CA ARG A 117 -16.38 0.39 -13.98
C ARG A 117 -15.65 -0.93 -14.14
N THR A 118 -16.07 -1.77 -15.10
CA THR A 118 -15.52 -3.12 -15.27
C THR A 118 -14.02 -3.12 -15.57
N ILE A 119 -13.52 -2.22 -16.43
CA ILE A 119 -12.08 -2.10 -16.72
C ILE A 119 -11.30 -1.81 -15.43
N ASN A 120 -11.73 -0.82 -14.65
CA ASN A 120 -11.03 -0.43 -13.44
C ASN A 120 -11.12 -1.50 -12.33
N SER A 121 -12.28 -2.16 -12.18
CA SER A 121 -12.45 -3.27 -11.24
C SER A 121 -11.56 -4.47 -11.59
N ILE A 122 -11.45 -4.84 -12.88
CA ILE A 122 -10.57 -5.93 -13.33
C ILE A 122 -9.10 -5.57 -13.11
N VAL A 123 -8.69 -4.37 -13.52
CA VAL A 123 -7.31 -3.89 -13.32
C VAL A 123 -6.96 -3.90 -11.84
N PHE A 124 -7.86 -3.46 -10.97
CA PHE A 124 -7.66 -3.53 -9.53
C PHE A 124 -7.47 -4.96 -9.02
N ILE A 125 -8.36 -5.89 -9.38
CA ILE A 125 -8.29 -7.29 -8.96
C ILE A 125 -6.96 -7.92 -9.39
N VAL A 126 -6.55 -7.71 -10.65
CA VAL A 126 -5.30 -8.27 -11.20
C VAL A 126 -4.09 -7.69 -10.50
N VAL A 127 -4.01 -6.35 -10.39
CA VAL A 127 -2.86 -5.67 -9.76
C VAL A 127 -2.75 -6.07 -8.29
N GLN A 128 -3.87 -6.09 -7.54
CA GLN A 128 -3.82 -6.52 -6.14
C GLN A 128 -3.47 -7.99 -5.98
N CYS A 129 -3.94 -8.87 -6.88
CA CYS A 129 -3.61 -10.27 -6.84
C CYS A 129 -2.09 -10.49 -6.99
N ILE A 130 -1.48 -9.86 -7.99
CA ILE A 130 -0.04 -9.95 -8.25
C ILE A 130 0.76 -9.36 -7.09
N SER A 131 0.43 -8.14 -6.66
CA SER A 131 1.16 -7.46 -5.58
C SER A 131 1.09 -8.24 -4.27
N ALA A 132 -0.08 -8.74 -3.88
CA ALA A 132 -0.23 -9.55 -2.68
C ALA A 132 0.51 -10.90 -2.79
N GLY A 133 0.53 -11.50 -3.99
CA GLY A 133 1.24 -12.76 -4.23
C GLY A 133 2.76 -12.62 -4.07
N VAL A 134 3.35 -11.56 -4.60
CA VAL A 134 4.78 -11.27 -4.42
C VAL A 134 5.10 -11.02 -2.95
N ILE A 135 4.25 -10.29 -2.21
CA ILE A 135 4.42 -10.09 -0.77
C ILE A 135 4.40 -11.42 -0.02
N LEU A 136 3.45 -12.30 -0.34
CA LEU A 136 3.34 -13.63 0.26
C LEU A 136 4.56 -14.51 -0.03
N TYR A 137 5.07 -14.50 -1.27
CA TYR A 137 6.29 -15.22 -1.64
C TYR A 137 7.49 -14.76 -0.82
N VAL A 138 7.67 -13.45 -0.66
CA VAL A 138 8.81 -12.89 0.08
C VAL A 138 8.74 -13.29 1.54
N VAL A 139 7.57 -13.22 2.16
CA VAL A 139 7.41 -13.63 3.56
C VAL A 139 7.66 -15.14 3.69
N ALA A 140 7.23 -15.94 2.71
CA ALA A 140 7.53 -17.36 2.68
C ALA A 140 9.05 -17.64 2.60
N LEU A 141 9.81 -16.92 1.76
CA LEU A 141 11.27 -17.02 1.71
C LEU A 141 11.93 -16.78 3.06
N ILE A 142 11.41 -15.84 3.83
CA ILE A 142 11.95 -15.53 5.16
C ILE A 142 11.63 -16.66 6.14
N LEU A 143 10.40 -17.19 6.11
CA LEU A 143 9.98 -18.23 7.03
C LEU A 143 10.74 -19.56 6.82
N VAL A 144 11.09 -19.93 5.59
CA VAL A 144 11.79 -21.20 5.32
C VAL A 144 13.25 -21.22 5.77
N GLN A 145 13.89 -20.06 5.96
CA GLN A 145 15.23 -19.99 6.54
C GLN A 145 15.25 -20.43 8.02
N VAL A 146 14.07 -20.49 8.63
CA VAL A 146 13.89 -20.48 10.08
C VAL A 146 13.03 -21.68 10.52
N LEU A 147 12.01 -22.00 9.75
CA LEU A 147 11.12 -23.13 9.95
C LEU A 147 11.46 -24.28 8.99
N PRO A 148 11.35 -25.55 9.43
CA PRO A 148 11.59 -26.72 8.59
C PRO A 148 10.40 -26.99 7.66
N ILE A 149 10.04 -26.02 6.83
CA ILE A 149 8.94 -26.07 5.85
C ILE A 149 9.45 -25.62 4.49
N SER A 150 8.82 -26.08 3.42
CA SER A 150 9.05 -25.59 2.06
C SER A 150 8.38 -24.24 1.82
N ILE A 151 8.82 -23.53 0.77
CA ILE A 151 8.24 -22.24 0.38
C ILE A 151 6.74 -22.41 0.06
N SER A 152 6.39 -23.47 -0.65
CA SER A 152 5.00 -23.81 -1.00
C SER A 152 4.14 -24.03 0.24
N GLU A 153 4.65 -24.75 1.25
CA GLU A 153 3.95 -24.96 2.52
C GLU A 153 3.76 -23.64 3.27
N ALA A 154 4.78 -22.79 3.35
CA ALA A 154 4.67 -21.47 3.98
C ALA A 154 3.61 -20.58 3.30
N ILE A 155 3.59 -20.55 1.97
CA ILE A 155 2.57 -19.82 1.17
C ILE A 155 1.17 -20.33 1.51
N ILE A 156 0.98 -21.66 1.49
CA ILE A 156 -0.32 -22.29 1.75
C ILE A 156 -0.78 -22.02 3.19
N TYR A 157 0.09 -22.19 4.18
CA TYR A 157 -0.27 -22.02 5.59
C TYR A 157 -0.65 -20.57 5.92
N ILE A 158 0.16 -19.59 5.48
CA ILE A 158 -0.15 -18.18 5.72
C ILE A 158 -1.44 -17.78 5.00
N SER A 159 -1.61 -18.22 3.73
CA SER A 159 -2.78 -17.86 2.94
C SER A 159 -4.07 -18.43 3.54
N ILE A 160 -4.10 -19.73 3.88
CA ILE A 160 -5.26 -20.37 4.48
C ILE A 160 -5.57 -19.78 5.85
N PHE A 161 -4.56 -19.59 6.70
CA PHE A 161 -4.75 -18.98 8.02
C PHE A 161 -5.37 -17.58 7.89
N THR A 162 -4.84 -16.77 6.97
CA THR A 162 -5.34 -15.42 6.71
C THR A 162 -6.75 -15.41 6.16
N ALA A 163 -7.04 -16.29 5.19
CA ALA A 163 -8.36 -16.43 4.59
C ALA A 163 -9.43 -16.79 5.64
N PHE A 164 -9.10 -17.67 6.60
CA PHE A 164 -10.04 -18.13 7.61
C PHE A 164 -10.52 -17.00 8.52
N TYR A 165 -9.61 -16.24 9.13
CA TYR A 165 -10.05 -15.18 10.04
C TYR A 165 -10.66 -13.98 9.29
N THR A 166 -10.23 -13.72 8.05
CA THR A 166 -10.82 -12.69 7.18
C THR A 166 -12.26 -13.05 6.81
N TYR A 167 -12.51 -14.31 6.47
CA TYR A 167 -13.84 -14.82 6.10
C TYR A 167 -14.87 -14.61 7.21
N VAL A 168 -14.48 -14.87 8.47
CA VAL A 168 -15.36 -14.74 9.63
C VAL A 168 -15.60 -13.26 9.96
N GLY A 169 -14.55 -12.45 9.93
CA GLY A 169 -14.55 -11.11 10.50
C GLY A 169 -14.93 -9.94 9.59
N GLY A 170 -14.69 -10.05 8.28
CA GLY A 170 -14.81 -8.93 7.35
C GLY A 170 -13.88 -7.76 7.72
N ILE A 171 -14.20 -6.56 7.22
CA ILE A 171 -13.37 -5.36 7.41
C ILE A 171 -13.15 -4.99 8.89
N SER A 172 -14.10 -5.30 9.78
CA SER A 172 -13.98 -4.98 11.19
C SER A 172 -12.86 -5.76 11.87
N THR A 173 -12.73 -7.05 11.57
CA THR A 173 -11.62 -7.86 12.09
C THR A 173 -10.31 -7.38 11.52
N VAL A 174 -10.24 -7.13 10.21
CA VAL A 174 -9.04 -6.61 9.52
C VAL A 174 -8.50 -5.36 10.23
N ILE A 175 -9.35 -4.37 10.52
CA ILE A 175 -8.90 -3.13 11.17
C ILE A 175 -8.35 -3.39 12.59
N TRP A 176 -8.97 -4.29 13.36
CA TRP A 176 -8.50 -4.61 14.72
C TRP A 176 -7.23 -5.48 14.72
N THR A 177 -7.11 -6.42 13.79
CA THR A 177 -5.88 -7.21 13.62
C THR A 177 -4.74 -6.32 13.18
N ASP A 178 -4.97 -5.40 12.24
CA ASP A 178 -3.98 -4.41 11.79
C ASP A 178 -3.41 -3.59 12.96
N MET A 179 -4.25 -3.13 13.89
CA MET A 179 -3.79 -2.36 15.05
C MET A 179 -2.84 -3.18 15.93
N MET A 180 -3.17 -4.43 16.21
CA MET A 180 -2.32 -5.33 17.00
C MET A 180 -1.02 -5.64 16.25
N GLN A 181 -1.12 -5.97 14.97
CA GLN A 181 0.00 -6.29 14.08
C GLN A 181 0.98 -5.10 13.96
N SER A 182 0.47 -3.88 13.89
CA SER A 182 1.28 -2.65 13.90
C SER A 182 2.07 -2.50 15.20
N ALA A 183 1.45 -2.79 16.34
CA ALA A 183 2.14 -2.73 17.63
C ALA A 183 3.26 -3.76 17.70
N VAL A 184 3.02 -4.99 17.25
CA VAL A 184 4.06 -6.05 17.18
C VAL A 184 5.21 -5.60 16.28
N LEU A 185 4.92 -5.00 15.12
CA LEU A 185 5.92 -4.49 14.19
C LEU A 185 6.79 -3.39 14.83
N VAL A 186 6.17 -2.40 15.48
CA VAL A 186 6.90 -1.30 16.15
C VAL A 186 7.80 -1.82 17.26
N VAL A 187 7.30 -2.74 18.10
CA VAL A 187 8.10 -3.34 19.18
C VAL A 187 9.28 -4.14 18.62
N GLY A 188 9.06 -4.91 17.54
CA GLY A 188 10.12 -5.64 16.84
C GLY A 188 11.20 -4.71 16.27
N CYS A 189 10.78 -3.62 15.62
CA CYS A 189 11.68 -2.61 15.07
C CYS A 189 12.55 -1.96 16.14
N ILE A 190 11.95 -1.54 17.25
CA ILE A 190 12.68 -0.91 18.38
C ILE A 190 13.70 -1.91 18.97
N ALA A 191 13.32 -3.18 19.13
CA ALA A 191 14.21 -4.20 19.65
C ALA A 191 15.45 -4.40 18.76
N ILE A 192 15.27 -4.43 17.43
CA ILE A 192 16.41 -4.52 16.48
C ILE A 192 17.36 -3.35 16.65
N VAL A 193 16.84 -2.11 16.67
CA VAL A 193 17.69 -0.91 16.77
C VAL A 193 18.49 -0.91 18.08
N ILE A 194 17.88 -1.30 19.20
CA ILE A 194 18.57 -1.33 20.50
C ILE A 194 19.75 -2.32 20.46
N ILE A 195 19.56 -3.51 19.89
CA ILE A 195 20.60 -4.55 19.81
C ILE A 195 21.66 -4.16 18.78
N LEU A 196 21.26 -3.62 17.64
CA LEU A 196 22.19 -3.16 16.63
C LEU A 196 23.11 -2.06 17.17
N MET A 197 22.55 -1.12 17.94
CA MET A 197 23.33 -0.04 18.57
C MET A 197 24.26 -0.52 19.69
N SER A 198 24.01 -1.68 20.32
CA SER A 198 24.93 -2.21 21.34
C SER A 198 26.19 -2.84 20.73
N ASP A 199 26.10 -3.31 19.49
CA ASP A 199 27.13 -4.12 18.85
C ASP A 199 27.83 -3.38 17.70
N ILE A 200 27.39 -2.17 17.37
CA ILE A 200 27.94 -1.38 16.28
C ILE A 200 29.30 -0.78 16.65
N ASN A 201 30.29 -0.97 15.78
CA ASN A 201 31.53 -0.20 15.81
C ASN A 201 31.53 0.75 14.62
N THR A 202 31.46 2.05 14.89
CA THR A 202 31.27 3.08 13.87
C THR A 202 32.57 3.59 13.24
N ALA A 203 33.73 3.15 13.75
CA ALA A 203 35.02 3.66 13.31
C ALA A 203 35.34 3.29 11.85
N GLY A 204 35.18 4.25 10.94
CA GLY A 204 35.76 4.23 9.59
C GLY A 204 34.88 3.70 8.45
N TYR A 205 33.65 3.24 8.72
CA TYR A 205 32.77 2.63 7.70
C TYR A 205 31.58 3.50 7.28
N LEU A 206 31.47 4.72 7.81
CA LEU A 206 30.41 5.66 7.48
C LEU A 206 30.82 6.58 6.32
N SER A 207 30.27 6.34 5.13
CA SER A 207 30.43 7.23 3.98
C SER A 207 29.40 8.37 4.03
N ARG A 208 29.86 9.63 3.88
CA ARG A 208 28.95 10.79 3.75
C ARG A 208 28.03 10.66 2.55
N ASP A 209 28.55 10.17 1.42
CA ASP A 209 27.75 10.03 0.20
C ASP A 209 26.60 9.04 0.39
N HIS A 210 26.82 7.99 1.20
CA HIS A 210 25.79 7.02 1.52
C HIS A 210 24.66 7.59 2.40
N LEU A 211 24.90 8.70 3.10
CA LEU A 211 23.90 9.41 3.91
C LEU A 211 23.13 10.46 3.13
N ASN A 212 23.56 10.83 1.92
CA ASN A 212 22.86 11.83 1.13
C ASN A 212 21.44 11.35 0.79
N ILE A 213 20.44 12.17 1.13
CA ILE A 213 19.04 11.90 0.81
C ILE A 213 18.62 12.60 -0.48
N ILE A 214 19.17 13.79 -0.73
CA ILE A 214 18.72 14.67 -1.81
C ILE A 214 19.70 14.63 -2.97
N ASN A 215 19.23 14.03 -4.06
CA ASN A 215 19.84 14.16 -5.38
C ASN A 215 18.96 15.09 -6.25
N LEU A 216 19.53 16.19 -6.74
CA LEU A 216 18.82 17.22 -7.52
C LEU A 216 18.90 17.02 -9.04
N ASP A 217 19.61 16.00 -9.50
CA ASP A 217 19.79 15.74 -10.92
C ASP A 217 18.44 15.46 -11.59
N PHE A 218 18.25 16.06 -12.77
CA PHE A 218 17.06 15.86 -13.58
C PHE A 218 17.33 14.78 -14.64
N ASP A 219 17.46 13.54 -14.18
CA ASP A 219 17.58 12.36 -15.04
C ASP A 219 16.37 11.43 -14.84
N ILE A 220 15.60 11.22 -15.91
CA ILE A 220 14.44 10.33 -15.91
C ILE A 220 14.82 8.85 -15.93
N GLY A 221 16.09 8.52 -16.16
CA GLY A 221 16.68 7.19 -16.03
C GLY A 221 17.07 6.81 -14.60
N VAL A 222 17.07 7.77 -13.65
CA VAL A 222 17.42 7.55 -12.25
C VAL A 222 16.17 7.55 -11.36
N ASP A 223 16.00 6.48 -10.57
CA ASP A 223 14.79 6.29 -9.76
C ASP A 223 14.82 6.99 -8.39
N THR A 224 15.98 7.43 -7.91
CA THR A 224 16.20 7.98 -6.55
C THR A 224 16.42 9.50 -6.49
N THR A 225 16.17 10.25 -7.56
CA THR A 225 16.26 11.73 -7.53
C THR A 225 15.08 12.36 -6.79
N LEU A 226 15.26 13.58 -6.27
CA LEU A 226 14.21 14.35 -5.61
C LEU A 226 13.00 14.54 -6.52
N TRP A 227 13.22 14.81 -7.81
CA TRP A 227 12.15 15.01 -8.79
C TRP A 227 11.38 13.73 -9.04
N THR A 228 12.09 12.61 -9.17
CA THR A 228 11.47 11.31 -9.28
C THR A 228 10.61 11.00 -8.06
N GLY A 229 11.13 11.25 -6.85
CA GLY A 229 10.40 10.98 -5.61
C GLY A 229 9.22 11.92 -5.33
N VAL A 230 9.37 13.23 -5.56
CA VAL A 230 8.33 14.22 -5.27
C VAL A 230 7.28 14.29 -6.38
N ILE A 231 7.68 14.18 -7.65
CA ILE A 231 6.75 14.33 -8.78
C ILE A 231 6.27 12.97 -9.27
N ALA A 232 7.18 12.09 -9.69
CA ALA A 232 6.78 10.87 -10.38
C ALA A 232 6.05 9.90 -9.44
N VAL A 233 6.62 9.65 -8.26
CA VAL A 233 6.03 8.75 -7.25
C VAL A 233 4.74 9.33 -6.66
N SER A 234 4.55 10.66 -6.67
CA SER A 234 3.26 11.27 -6.27
C SER A 234 2.08 10.72 -7.06
N PHE A 235 2.23 10.45 -8.36
CA PHE A 235 1.15 9.86 -9.16
C PHE A 235 0.85 8.42 -8.74
N LEU A 236 1.89 7.63 -8.46
CA LEU A 236 1.74 6.27 -7.96
C LEU A 236 1.02 6.29 -6.60
N HIS A 237 1.50 7.08 -5.65
CA HIS A 237 0.89 7.16 -4.32
C HIS A 237 -0.50 7.79 -4.35
N LEU A 238 -0.78 8.76 -5.23
CA LEU A 238 -2.14 9.29 -5.38
C LEU A 238 -3.10 8.22 -5.91
N SER A 239 -2.63 7.33 -6.78
CA SER A 239 -3.39 6.13 -7.19
C SER A 239 -3.66 5.17 -6.03
N VAL A 240 -2.71 5.05 -5.09
CA VAL A 240 -2.84 4.22 -3.89
C VAL A 240 -3.78 4.85 -2.86
N TYR A 241 -3.58 6.10 -2.47
CA TYR A 241 -4.33 6.72 -1.38
C TYR A 241 -5.65 7.35 -1.82
N GLY A 242 -5.74 7.75 -3.09
CA GLY A 242 -6.92 8.40 -3.66
C GLY A 242 -7.86 7.42 -4.35
N THR A 243 -7.37 6.39 -5.04
CA THR A 243 -8.18 5.57 -5.96
C THR A 243 -8.00 4.06 -5.76
N ASN A 244 -7.55 3.61 -4.59
CA ASN A 244 -7.42 2.20 -4.26
C ASN A 244 -8.53 1.78 -3.29
N GLN A 245 -9.31 0.75 -3.67
CA GLN A 245 -10.37 0.20 -2.82
C GLN A 245 -9.84 -0.16 -1.42
N LEU A 246 -8.64 -0.73 -1.32
CA LEU A 246 -8.02 -1.16 -0.06
C LEU A 246 -7.95 -0.05 1.00
N ILE A 247 -7.60 1.16 0.54
CA ILE A 247 -7.40 2.33 1.39
C ILE A 247 -8.74 3.03 1.60
N ILE A 248 -9.48 3.29 0.52
CA ILE A 248 -10.74 4.02 0.60
C ILE A 248 -11.77 3.25 1.44
N GLN A 249 -11.83 1.93 1.36
CA GLN A 249 -12.76 1.11 2.15
C GLN A 249 -12.59 1.31 3.66
N ARG A 250 -11.35 1.49 4.14
CA ARG A 250 -11.08 1.83 5.55
C ARG A 250 -11.55 3.22 5.92
N THR A 251 -11.40 4.18 5.01
CA THR A 251 -11.91 5.54 5.21
C THR A 251 -13.44 5.54 5.31
N LEU A 252 -14.12 4.71 4.51
CA LEU A 252 -15.57 4.53 4.51
C LEU A 252 -16.09 3.81 5.75
N ALA A 253 -15.25 3.03 6.45
CA ALA A 253 -15.59 2.37 7.70
C ALA A 253 -15.54 3.30 8.93
N THR A 254 -15.15 4.56 8.77
CA THR A 254 -15.14 5.55 9.85
C THR A 254 -16.54 6.12 10.14
N LYS A 255 -16.69 6.83 11.26
CA LYS A 255 -17.98 7.41 11.70
C LYS A 255 -18.50 8.56 10.84
N CYS A 256 -17.60 9.38 10.31
CA CYS A 256 -17.97 10.53 9.46
C CYS A 256 -16.80 10.94 8.56
N GLU A 257 -17.10 11.71 7.52
CA GLU A 257 -16.10 12.23 6.56
C GLU A 257 -14.92 12.91 7.25
N LYS A 258 -15.17 13.73 8.29
CA LYS A 258 -14.10 14.39 9.06
C LYS A 258 -13.18 13.39 9.76
N THR A 259 -13.73 12.27 10.23
CA THR A 259 -12.95 11.19 10.85
C THR A 259 -12.12 10.48 9.79
N ALA A 260 -12.70 10.20 8.62
CA ALA A 260 -12.03 9.64 7.46
C ALA A 260 -10.82 10.48 7.01
N GLN A 261 -11.01 11.80 6.91
CA GLN A 261 -9.94 12.75 6.58
C GLN A 261 -8.83 12.75 7.64
N LYS A 262 -9.19 12.76 8.93
CA LYS A 262 -8.21 12.69 10.02
C LYS A 262 -7.40 11.38 10.01
N SER A 263 -8.02 10.25 9.66
CA SER A 263 -7.30 8.97 9.49
C SER A 263 -6.22 9.07 8.42
N MET A 264 -6.55 9.71 7.29
CA MET A 264 -5.60 9.95 6.20
C MET A 264 -4.51 10.94 6.59
N LEU A 265 -4.84 11.99 7.35
CA LEU A 265 -3.84 12.93 7.89
C LEU A 265 -2.80 12.22 8.76
N LEU A 266 -3.21 11.30 9.64
CA LEU A 266 -2.28 10.50 10.43
C LEU A 266 -1.26 9.78 9.54
N CYS A 267 -1.71 9.24 8.41
CA CYS A 267 -0.84 8.58 7.44
C CYS A 267 0.12 9.57 6.77
N GLY A 268 -0.39 10.74 6.35
CA GLY A 268 0.41 11.77 5.68
C GLY A 268 1.56 12.31 6.54
N TYR A 269 1.32 12.53 7.83
CA TYR A 269 2.37 12.94 8.76
C TYR A 269 3.25 11.75 9.21
N GLY A 270 2.65 10.59 9.47
CA GLY A 270 3.35 9.43 10.02
C GLY A 270 4.31 8.74 9.04
N ALA A 271 3.98 8.71 7.74
CA ALA A 271 4.75 7.97 6.75
C ALA A 271 6.22 8.45 6.68
N PHE A 272 6.47 9.75 6.74
CA PHE A 272 7.84 10.30 6.73
C PHE A 272 8.70 9.69 7.85
N PHE A 273 8.20 9.66 9.08
CA PHE A 273 8.96 9.15 10.22
C PHE A 273 9.21 7.65 10.13
N VAL A 274 8.26 6.89 9.60
CA VAL A 274 8.42 5.44 9.41
C VAL A 274 9.51 5.14 8.37
N TYR A 275 9.47 5.79 7.21
CA TYR A 275 10.49 5.57 6.18
C TYR A 275 11.87 6.08 6.62
N LEU A 276 11.92 7.20 7.35
CA LEU A 276 13.17 7.69 7.94
C LEU A 276 13.75 6.68 8.94
N PHE A 277 12.90 6.07 9.78
CA PHE A 277 13.31 5.04 10.72
C PHE A 277 13.94 3.84 10.01
N PHE A 278 13.29 3.29 8.98
CA PHE A 278 13.83 2.16 8.22
C PHE A 278 15.06 2.54 7.39
N ALA A 279 15.16 3.78 6.92
CA ALA A 279 16.35 4.28 6.24
C ALA A 279 17.55 4.33 7.19
N ILE A 280 17.38 4.88 8.40
CA ILE A 280 18.41 4.88 9.44
C ILE A 280 18.81 3.45 9.79
N LEU A 281 17.85 2.52 9.91
CA LEU A 281 18.14 1.11 10.16
C LEU A 281 19.03 0.51 9.04
N GLY A 282 18.79 0.84 7.78
CA GLY A 282 19.64 0.43 6.66
C GLY A 282 21.07 0.96 6.75
N VAL A 283 21.24 2.22 7.16
CA VAL A 283 22.57 2.82 7.43
C VAL A 283 23.28 2.09 8.56
N LEU A 284 22.60 1.83 9.67
CA LEU A 284 23.19 1.13 10.81
C LEU A 284 23.65 -0.29 10.43
N LEU A 285 22.85 -0.99 9.60
CA LEU A 285 23.24 -2.30 9.06
C LEU A 285 24.46 -2.18 8.13
N SER A 286 24.54 -1.14 7.30
CA SER A 286 25.69 -0.86 6.42
C SER A 286 26.99 -0.70 7.20
N VAL A 287 26.93 0.02 8.32
CA VAL A 287 28.06 0.19 9.24
C VAL A 287 28.39 -1.13 9.97
N PHE A 288 27.39 -1.85 10.47
CA PHE A 288 27.58 -3.11 11.19
C PHE A 288 28.28 -4.17 10.32
N TYR A 289 27.83 -4.36 9.08
CA TYR A 289 28.41 -5.30 8.13
C TYR A 289 29.62 -4.74 7.37
N GLN A 290 30.07 -3.53 7.69
CA GLN A 290 31.25 -2.90 7.08
C GLN A 290 31.16 -2.91 5.55
N THR A 291 29.97 -2.64 5.00
CA THR A 291 29.69 -2.61 3.54
C THR A 291 29.89 -3.95 2.81
N GLN A 292 29.87 -5.08 3.50
CA GLN A 292 29.92 -6.41 2.87
C GLN A 292 28.78 -6.60 1.85
N SER A 293 29.09 -7.12 0.65
CA SER A 293 28.06 -7.36 -0.36
C SER A 293 27.17 -8.56 0.01
N PHE A 294 25.87 -8.39 -0.10
CA PHE A 294 24.88 -9.47 -0.09
C PHE A 294 24.38 -9.72 -1.52
N GLU A 295 24.17 -10.98 -1.91
CA GLU A 295 23.54 -11.29 -3.22
C GLU A 295 22.14 -10.68 -3.32
N ASN A 296 21.39 -10.73 -2.21
CA ASN A 296 20.09 -10.09 -2.06
C ASN A 296 20.14 -9.13 -0.88
N SER A 297 20.18 -7.82 -1.14
CA SER A 297 20.28 -6.81 -0.09
C SER A 297 19.08 -6.79 0.85
N ASN A 298 17.94 -7.35 0.45
CA ASN A 298 16.77 -7.51 1.33
C ASN A 298 17.08 -8.46 2.51
N GLU A 299 18.06 -9.37 2.38
CA GLU A 299 18.37 -10.34 3.43
C GLU A 299 19.18 -9.73 4.59
N VAL A 300 19.75 -8.54 4.43
CA VAL A 300 20.68 -7.95 5.42
C VAL A 300 20.07 -7.81 6.82
N ILE A 301 18.82 -7.34 6.91
CA ILE A 301 18.13 -7.20 8.20
C ILE A 301 17.80 -8.57 8.80
N LEU A 302 17.53 -9.56 7.96
CA LEU A 302 17.18 -10.91 8.39
C LEU A 302 18.42 -11.67 8.87
N ASP A 303 19.52 -11.53 8.16
CA ASP A 303 20.82 -12.06 8.54
C ASP A 303 21.22 -11.53 9.93
N PHE A 304 21.06 -10.21 10.14
CA PHE A 304 21.32 -9.59 11.43
C PHE A 304 20.45 -10.21 12.53
N VAL A 305 19.13 -10.26 12.29
CA VAL A 305 18.19 -10.82 13.25
C VAL A 305 18.51 -12.28 13.58
N PHE A 306 18.78 -13.12 12.60
CA PHE A 306 18.94 -14.56 12.82
C PHE A 306 20.31 -14.95 13.38
N LYS A 307 21.36 -14.20 13.06
CA LYS A 307 22.74 -14.54 13.47
C LYS A 307 23.26 -13.72 14.65
N HIS A 308 22.73 -12.51 14.85
CA HIS A 308 23.27 -11.55 15.81
C HIS A 308 22.29 -11.14 16.91
N THR A 309 21.12 -11.78 17.00
CA THR A 309 20.16 -11.51 18.08
C THR A 309 19.79 -12.75 18.88
N ASN A 310 19.07 -12.56 19.98
CA ASN A 310 18.62 -13.66 20.83
C ASN A 310 17.34 -14.32 20.27
N PRO A 311 17.03 -15.57 20.69
CA PRO A 311 15.88 -16.29 20.14
C PRO A 311 14.51 -15.65 20.39
N ILE A 312 14.36 -14.83 21.45
CA ILE A 312 13.09 -14.13 21.72
C ILE A 312 12.86 -13.06 20.65
N VAL A 313 13.91 -12.30 20.31
CA VAL A 313 13.88 -11.27 19.26
C VAL A 313 13.61 -11.92 17.90
N VAL A 314 14.27 -13.05 17.60
CA VAL A 314 13.95 -13.85 16.41
C VAL A 314 12.45 -14.18 16.34
N GLY A 315 11.86 -14.70 17.43
CA GLY A 315 10.43 -15.00 17.48
C GLY A 315 9.53 -13.76 17.30
N LEU A 316 9.93 -12.62 17.85
CA LEU A 316 9.22 -11.35 17.70
C LEU A 316 9.26 -10.85 16.25
N ILE A 317 10.41 -10.94 15.57
CA ILE A 317 10.54 -10.52 14.17
C ILE A 317 9.80 -11.44 13.22
N LEU A 318 9.84 -12.75 13.44
CA LEU A 318 9.00 -13.68 12.68
C LEU A 318 7.51 -13.34 12.84
N SER A 319 7.10 -12.99 14.06
CA SER A 319 5.73 -12.55 14.34
C SER A 319 5.41 -11.23 13.64
N ALA A 320 6.32 -10.25 13.66
CA ALA A 320 6.16 -8.96 13.01
C ALA A 320 6.08 -9.06 11.48
N LEU A 321 6.90 -9.92 10.87
CA LEU A 321 6.88 -10.19 9.43
C LEU A 321 5.60 -10.90 9.02
N ALA A 322 5.20 -11.93 9.76
CA ALA A 322 3.92 -12.60 9.55
C ALA A 322 2.75 -11.62 9.72
N ALA A 323 2.79 -10.78 10.75
CA ALA A 323 1.81 -9.72 11.01
C ALA A 323 1.67 -8.74 9.85
N ALA A 324 2.79 -8.19 9.35
CA ALA A 324 2.76 -7.24 8.25
C ALA A 324 2.29 -7.87 6.92
N ALA A 325 2.63 -9.14 6.69
CA ALA A 325 2.12 -9.92 5.55
C ALA A 325 0.61 -10.16 5.64
N MET A 326 0.17 -10.64 6.80
CA MET A 326 -1.22 -10.95 7.10
C MET A 326 -2.12 -9.72 6.97
N SER A 327 -1.68 -8.55 7.48
CA SER A 327 -2.35 -7.24 7.32
C SER A 327 -2.53 -6.81 5.86
N THR A 328 -1.63 -7.23 4.96
CA THR A 328 -1.77 -6.93 3.54
C THR A 328 -2.70 -7.93 2.84
N LEU A 329 -2.58 -9.20 3.21
CA LEU A 329 -3.34 -10.31 2.60
C LEU A 329 -4.81 -10.25 2.98
N ASP A 330 -5.15 -10.06 4.27
CA ASP A 330 -6.54 -9.99 4.73
C ASP A 330 -7.31 -8.84 4.05
N SER A 331 -6.66 -7.69 3.94
CA SER A 331 -7.13 -6.50 3.26
C SER A 331 -7.36 -6.76 1.78
N THR A 332 -6.38 -7.41 1.13
CA THR A 332 -6.45 -7.76 -0.28
C THR A 332 -7.62 -8.70 -0.52
N TYR A 333 -7.78 -9.74 0.30
CA TYR A 333 -8.87 -10.71 0.18
C TYR A 333 -10.23 -10.05 0.37
N ASN A 334 -10.36 -9.17 1.37
CA ASN A 334 -11.59 -8.44 1.61
C ASN A 334 -11.93 -7.49 0.45
N SER A 335 -11.01 -6.63 0.03
CA SER A 335 -11.28 -5.65 -1.03
C SER A 335 -11.46 -6.28 -2.42
N MET A 336 -10.71 -7.34 -2.76
CA MET A 336 -10.97 -8.12 -3.98
C MET A 336 -12.35 -8.76 -3.93
N ALA A 337 -12.74 -9.31 -2.78
CA ALA A 337 -14.07 -9.88 -2.62
C ALA A 337 -15.18 -8.85 -2.74
N THR A 338 -15.03 -7.67 -2.14
CA THR A 338 -15.97 -6.56 -2.29
C THR A 338 -16.10 -6.16 -3.76
N VAL A 339 -15.00 -5.89 -4.45
CA VAL A 339 -15.01 -5.48 -5.86
C VAL A 339 -15.62 -6.57 -6.76
N ALA A 340 -15.18 -7.82 -6.63
CA ALA A 340 -15.74 -8.91 -7.42
C ALA A 340 -17.23 -9.16 -7.11
N THR A 341 -17.67 -8.98 -5.87
CA THR A 341 -19.08 -9.12 -5.51
C THR A 341 -19.93 -8.01 -6.09
N PHE A 342 -19.56 -6.75 -5.86
CA PHE A 342 -20.43 -5.63 -6.20
C PHE A 342 -20.28 -5.20 -7.67
N ASP A 343 -19.08 -5.27 -8.24
CA ASP A 343 -18.81 -4.81 -9.60
C ASP A 343 -18.99 -5.88 -10.67
N ILE A 344 -18.80 -7.16 -10.31
CA ILE A 344 -18.89 -8.27 -11.26
C ILE A 344 -20.14 -9.10 -10.98
N TYR A 345 -20.22 -9.74 -9.81
CA TYR A 345 -21.30 -10.68 -9.51
C TYR A 345 -22.68 -10.02 -9.43
N LYS A 346 -22.83 -8.97 -8.61
CA LYS A 346 -24.08 -8.20 -8.49
C LYS A 346 -24.47 -7.58 -9.82
N ARG A 347 -23.48 -7.08 -10.58
CA ARG A 347 -23.77 -6.38 -11.83
C ARG A 347 -24.18 -7.30 -12.97
N PHE A 348 -23.53 -8.44 -13.14
CA PHE A 348 -23.69 -9.30 -14.33
C PHE A 348 -24.37 -10.64 -14.06
N VAL A 349 -24.33 -11.15 -12.82
CA VAL A 349 -24.82 -12.50 -12.48
C VAL A 349 -26.15 -12.44 -11.74
N CYS A 350 -26.22 -11.70 -10.63
CA CYS A 350 -27.42 -11.62 -9.79
C CYS A 350 -27.69 -10.18 -9.33
N LYS A 351 -28.61 -9.49 -10.01
CA LYS A 351 -28.82 -8.03 -9.88
C LYS A 351 -29.70 -7.59 -8.71
N SER A 352 -30.60 -8.45 -8.25
CA SER A 352 -31.69 -8.07 -7.34
C SER A 352 -31.82 -9.04 -6.16
N ALA A 353 -30.70 -9.44 -5.57
CA ALA A 353 -30.69 -10.19 -4.31
C ALA A 353 -30.72 -9.23 -3.11
N ASN A 354 -30.98 -9.76 -1.91
CA ASN A 354 -30.91 -8.98 -0.67
C ASN A 354 -29.46 -8.79 -0.20
N ASP A 355 -29.24 -7.87 0.75
CA ASP A 355 -27.89 -7.55 1.23
C ASP A 355 -27.19 -8.75 1.88
N LYS A 356 -27.93 -9.59 2.62
CA LYS A 356 -27.42 -10.84 3.21
C LYS A 356 -26.84 -11.80 2.17
N HIS A 357 -27.43 -11.86 0.97
CA HIS A 357 -26.91 -12.66 -0.13
C HIS A 357 -25.56 -12.12 -0.60
N TYR A 358 -25.47 -10.81 -0.85
CA TYR A 358 -24.22 -10.20 -1.31
C TYR A 358 -23.11 -10.30 -0.26
N GLU A 359 -23.43 -10.17 1.03
CA GLU A 359 -22.47 -10.42 2.12
C GLU A 359 -21.96 -11.87 2.12
N THR A 360 -22.86 -12.85 1.94
CA THR A 360 -22.49 -14.27 1.87
C THR A 360 -21.61 -14.55 0.65
N VAL A 361 -21.93 -13.93 -0.49
CA VAL A 361 -21.13 -14.03 -1.71
C VAL A 361 -19.76 -13.40 -1.50
N ALA A 362 -19.66 -12.21 -0.90
CA ALA A 362 -18.39 -11.56 -0.61
C ALA A 362 -17.50 -12.42 0.30
N ARG A 363 -18.07 -13.01 1.36
CA ARG A 363 -17.34 -13.97 2.21
C ARG A 363 -16.82 -15.16 1.40
N LYS A 364 -17.63 -15.77 0.54
CA LYS A 364 -17.17 -16.90 -0.29
C LYS A 364 -16.10 -16.47 -1.30
N ILE A 365 -16.24 -15.30 -1.92
CA ILE A 365 -15.26 -14.77 -2.87
C ILE A 365 -13.94 -14.42 -2.17
N SER A 366 -13.92 -14.06 -0.88
CA SER A 366 -12.66 -13.81 -0.17
C SER A 366 -11.79 -15.07 -0.06
N LEU A 367 -12.41 -16.26 0.03
CA LEU A 367 -11.68 -17.53 -0.04
C LEU A 367 -11.11 -17.77 -1.45
N LEU A 368 -11.87 -17.43 -2.48
CA LEU A 368 -11.39 -17.50 -3.87
C LEU A 368 -10.25 -16.50 -4.11
N ALA A 369 -10.33 -15.29 -3.55
CA ALA A 369 -9.27 -14.29 -3.61
C ALA A 369 -7.97 -14.82 -2.98
N ALA A 370 -8.06 -15.49 -1.83
CA ALA A 370 -6.90 -16.16 -1.21
C ALA A 370 -6.28 -17.23 -2.12
N ALA A 371 -7.10 -18.02 -2.80
CA ALA A 371 -6.63 -19.00 -3.78
C ALA A 371 -5.96 -18.33 -4.99
N MET A 372 -6.54 -17.24 -5.51
CA MET A 372 -5.97 -16.49 -6.63
C MET A 372 -4.62 -15.88 -6.29
N VAL A 373 -4.43 -15.35 -5.08
CA VAL A 373 -3.16 -14.74 -4.63
C VAL A 373 -2.03 -15.76 -4.49
N MET A 374 -2.34 -17.02 -4.19
CA MET A 374 -1.32 -18.07 -4.13
C MET A 374 -0.68 -18.35 -5.51
N VAL A 375 -1.41 -18.14 -6.61
CA VAL A 375 -0.90 -18.42 -7.97
C VAL A 375 0.34 -17.56 -8.30
N PRO A 376 0.28 -16.21 -8.27
CA PRO A 376 1.46 -15.40 -8.49
C PRO A 376 2.53 -15.61 -7.40
N ALA A 377 2.16 -15.95 -6.16
CA ALA A 377 3.14 -16.26 -5.11
C ALA A 377 4.00 -17.50 -5.44
N LEU A 378 3.39 -18.56 -5.98
CA LEU A 378 4.10 -19.79 -6.36
C LEU A 378 4.93 -19.64 -7.64
N LEU A 379 4.60 -18.66 -8.49
CA LEU A 379 5.30 -18.36 -9.73
C LEU A 379 6.36 -17.26 -9.58
N ALA A 380 6.39 -16.59 -8.43
CA ALA A 380 7.30 -15.46 -8.20
C ALA A 380 8.77 -15.93 -8.12
N VAL A 381 9.65 -15.16 -8.74
CA VAL A 381 11.11 -15.26 -8.65
C VAL A 381 11.63 -13.83 -8.63
N SER A 382 12.49 -13.46 -7.67
CA SER A 382 13.04 -12.09 -7.61
C SER A 382 14.46 -12.04 -7.07
N ASN A 383 15.36 -11.37 -7.80
CA ASN A 383 16.74 -11.08 -7.39
C ASN A 383 16.99 -9.57 -7.09
N GLU A 384 15.97 -8.71 -7.23
CA GLU A 384 16.06 -7.27 -6.94
C GLU A 384 15.32 -6.89 -5.64
N SER A 385 15.41 -5.62 -5.21
CA SER A 385 14.52 -5.06 -4.18
C SER A 385 13.06 -5.35 -4.54
N VAL A 386 12.38 -6.10 -3.66
CA VAL A 386 10.99 -6.50 -3.85
C VAL A 386 10.09 -5.27 -3.93
N LEU A 387 10.38 -4.26 -3.10
CA LEU A 387 9.66 -3.00 -3.08
C LEU A 387 9.71 -2.33 -4.47
N LYS A 388 10.90 -2.28 -5.09
CA LYS A 388 11.10 -1.73 -6.43
C LYS A 388 10.33 -2.53 -7.49
N THR A 389 10.38 -3.85 -7.43
CA THR A 389 9.69 -4.73 -8.39
C THR A 389 8.17 -4.51 -8.37
N ILE A 390 7.54 -4.53 -7.20
CA ILE A 390 6.10 -4.31 -7.07
C ILE A 390 5.72 -2.89 -7.46
N ALA A 391 6.50 -1.90 -7.05
CA ALA A 391 6.23 -0.50 -7.38
C ALA A 391 6.29 -0.27 -8.90
N SER A 392 7.28 -0.85 -9.58
CA SER A 392 7.40 -0.84 -11.04
C SER A 392 6.20 -1.50 -11.72
N LEU A 393 5.82 -2.71 -11.31
CA LEU A 393 4.67 -3.43 -11.88
C LEU A 393 3.35 -2.67 -11.66
N THR A 394 3.16 -2.11 -10.47
CA THR A 394 1.97 -1.33 -10.13
C THR A 394 1.89 -0.04 -10.94
N SER A 395 3.04 0.58 -11.22
CA SER A 395 3.13 1.85 -11.95
C SER A 395 2.62 1.75 -13.39
N ILE A 396 2.67 0.57 -14.01
CA ILE A 396 2.15 0.31 -15.36
C ILE A 396 0.65 0.63 -15.46
N PHE A 397 -0.10 0.32 -14.40
CA PHE A 397 -1.57 0.46 -14.41
C PHE A 397 -2.05 1.75 -13.75
N VAL A 398 -1.15 2.63 -13.30
CA VAL A 398 -1.53 3.90 -12.66
C VAL A 398 -2.31 4.80 -13.61
N GLY A 399 -1.98 4.81 -14.91
CA GLY A 399 -2.72 5.58 -15.89
C GLY A 399 -4.22 5.24 -15.91
N ILE A 400 -4.56 3.96 -15.86
CA ILE A 400 -5.95 3.50 -15.78
C ILE A 400 -6.55 3.88 -14.42
N ARG A 401 -5.89 3.47 -13.33
CA ARG A 401 -6.40 3.56 -11.95
C ARG A 401 -6.59 4.99 -11.48
N LEU A 402 -5.64 5.89 -11.75
CA LEU A 402 -5.72 7.29 -11.35
C LEU A 402 -6.39 8.13 -12.44
N GLY A 403 -6.01 7.92 -13.70
CA GLY A 403 -6.50 8.70 -14.84
C GLY A 403 -8.01 8.62 -15.00
N SER A 404 -8.64 7.45 -14.78
CA SER A 404 -10.10 7.30 -14.86
C SER A 404 -10.84 8.21 -13.88
N PHE A 405 -10.39 8.26 -12.62
CA PHE A 405 -11.01 9.11 -11.61
C PHE A 405 -10.68 10.58 -11.83
N VAL A 406 -9.44 10.93 -12.15
CA VAL A 406 -9.07 12.33 -12.45
C VAL A 406 -9.86 12.86 -13.65
N LEU A 407 -10.02 12.07 -14.71
CA LEU A 407 -10.84 12.41 -15.86
C LEU A 407 -12.31 12.64 -15.45
N GLY A 408 -12.85 11.75 -14.61
CA GLY A 408 -14.22 11.84 -14.11
C GLY A 408 -14.46 13.04 -13.19
N LEU A 409 -13.45 13.37 -12.38
CA LEU A 409 -13.50 14.44 -11.39
C LEU A 409 -13.45 15.83 -12.00
N PHE A 410 -12.63 16.01 -13.05
CA PHE A 410 -12.27 17.35 -13.52
C PHE A 410 -12.73 17.69 -14.94
N TRP A 411 -13.08 16.71 -15.79
CA TRP A 411 -13.56 16.99 -17.15
C TRP A 411 -15.04 16.69 -17.30
N THR A 412 -15.85 17.73 -17.52
CA THR A 412 -17.33 17.61 -17.65
C THR A 412 -17.78 16.95 -18.94
N LYS A 413 -16.99 17.05 -20.03
CA LYS A 413 -17.30 16.45 -21.34
C LYS A 413 -16.79 15.02 -21.49
N ALA A 414 -16.05 14.51 -20.51
CA ALA A 414 -15.48 13.16 -20.59
C ALA A 414 -16.57 12.08 -20.59
N ASN A 415 -16.38 11.03 -21.38
CA ASN A 415 -17.33 9.92 -21.54
C ASN A 415 -16.62 8.54 -21.55
N GLU A 416 -17.41 7.47 -21.60
CA GLU A 416 -16.93 6.09 -21.50
C GLU A 416 -15.95 5.68 -22.60
N LYS A 417 -16.14 6.15 -23.84
CA LYS A 417 -15.21 5.87 -24.95
C LYS A 417 -13.83 6.47 -24.67
N GLY A 418 -13.79 7.66 -24.05
CA GLY A 418 -12.55 8.28 -23.59
C GLY A 418 -11.81 7.42 -22.57
N VAL A 419 -12.52 6.84 -21.60
CA VAL A 419 -11.92 5.94 -20.60
C VAL A 419 -11.31 4.69 -21.25
N ILE A 420 -12.02 4.09 -22.22
CA ILE A 420 -11.53 2.89 -22.93
C ILE A 420 -10.24 3.21 -23.70
N VAL A 421 -10.26 4.25 -24.54
CA VAL A 421 -9.07 4.59 -25.36
C VAL A 421 -7.92 5.10 -24.49
N GLY A 422 -8.22 5.92 -23.47
CA GLY A 422 -7.23 6.35 -22.48
C GLY A 422 -6.56 5.16 -21.79
N SER A 423 -7.33 4.12 -21.45
CA SER A 423 -6.78 2.92 -20.82
C SER A 423 -5.76 2.22 -21.71
N ILE A 424 -6.13 1.95 -22.97
CA ILE A 424 -5.26 1.26 -23.94
C ILE A 424 -3.98 2.07 -24.20
N THR A 425 -4.14 3.36 -24.52
CA THR A 425 -3.02 4.24 -24.87
C THR A 425 -2.07 4.47 -23.69
N SER A 426 -2.57 4.54 -22.45
CA SER A 426 -1.73 4.69 -21.26
C SER A 426 -0.78 3.51 -21.05
N VAL A 427 -1.29 2.28 -21.19
CA VAL A 427 -0.49 1.06 -21.04
C VAL A 427 0.54 0.98 -22.17
N MET A 428 0.15 1.27 -23.42
CA MET A 428 1.08 1.32 -24.55
C MET A 428 2.21 2.33 -24.32
N ALA A 429 1.90 3.52 -23.81
CA ALA A 429 2.91 4.53 -23.53
C ALA A 429 3.90 4.11 -22.44
N VAL A 430 3.44 3.41 -21.40
CA VAL A 430 4.35 2.88 -20.37
C VAL A 430 5.28 1.82 -20.96
N PHE A 431 4.77 0.91 -21.80
CA PHE A 431 5.62 -0.06 -22.47
C PHE A 431 6.67 0.61 -23.36
N ILE A 432 6.29 1.66 -24.11
CA ILE A 432 7.25 2.46 -24.90
C ILE A 432 8.28 3.12 -23.99
N ALA A 433 7.87 3.74 -22.89
CA ALA A 433 8.79 4.36 -21.93
C ALA A 433 9.79 3.35 -21.36
N LYS A 434 9.34 2.12 -21.06
CA LYS A 434 10.20 1.03 -20.62
C LYS A 434 11.27 0.65 -21.66
N TYR A 435 10.95 0.73 -22.97
CA TYR A 435 11.94 0.50 -24.04
C TYR A 435 12.92 1.66 -24.24
N LEU A 436 12.64 2.83 -23.69
CA LEU A 436 13.48 4.03 -23.78
C LEU A 436 14.32 4.23 -22.50
N ASP A 437 14.54 3.17 -21.72
CA ASP A 437 15.30 3.18 -20.46
C ASP A 437 14.81 4.21 -19.43
N VAL A 438 13.51 4.56 -19.47
CA VAL A 438 12.89 5.43 -18.47
C VAL A 438 12.72 4.66 -17.16
N ALA A 439 13.14 5.27 -16.06
CA ALA A 439 13.01 4.68 -14.73
C ALA A 439 11.54 4.46 -14.35
N TRP A 440 11.29 3.36 -13.64
CA TRP A 440 9.95 2.91 -13.28
C TRP A 440 9.04 3.94 -12.60
N PRO A 441 9.52 4.90 -11.77
CA PRO A 441 8.61 5.85 -11.13
C PRO A 441 7.91 6.76 -12.15
N TRP A 442 8.57 7.04 -13.28
CA TRP A 442 8.02 7.88 -14.35
C TRP A 442 6.94 7.18 -15.17
N PHE A 443 6.76 5.86 -15.04
CA PHE A 443 5.64 5.16 -15.68
C PHE A 443 4.29 5.69 -15.20
N ALA A 444 4.18 6.05 -13.90
CA ALA A 444 2.96 6.56 -13.31
C ALA A 444 2.48 7.90 -13.89
N PRO A 445 3.32 8.98 -13.93
CA PRO A 445 2.94 10.24 -14.55
C PRO A 445 2.77 10.11 -16.07
N ILE A 446 3.64 9.35 -16.77
CA ILE A 446 3.54 9.15 -18.23
C ILE A 446 2.20 8.48 -18.57
N GLY A 447 1.89 7.35 -17.92
CA GLY A 447 0.64 6.64 -18.12
C GLY A 447 -0.58 7.51 -17.82
N THR A 448 -0.54 8.27 -16.72
CA THR A 448 -1.66 9.16 -16.35
C THR A 448 -1.82 10.31 -17.34
N PHE A 449 -0.73 10.93 -17.77
CA PHE A 449 -0.79 12.02 -18.75
C PHE A 449 -1.36 11.55 -20.09
N VAL A 450 -0.85 10.43 -20.62
CA VAL A 450 -1.34 9.86 -21.87
C VAL A 450 -2.80 9.43 -21.75
N PHE A 451 -3.19 8.81 -20.63
CA PHE A 451 -4.59 8.49 -20.36
C PHE A 451 -5.48 9.73 -20.48
N LEU A 452 -5.12 10.81 -19.77
CA LEU A 452 -5.91 12.03 -19.74
C LEU A 452 -5.97 12.70 -21.11
N LEU A 453 -4.84 12.78 -21.82
CA LEU A 453 -4.75 13.37 -23.15
C LEU A 453 -5.70 12.68 -24.12
N PHE A 454 -5.58 11.37 -24.30
CA PHE A 454 -6.44 10.62 -25.22
C PHE A 454 -7.87 10.51 -24.70
N GLY A 455 -8.07 10.40 -23.39
CA GLY A 455 -9.39 10.38 -22.77
C GLY A 455 -10.19 11.64 -23.07
N VAL A 456 -9.57 12.82 -22.99
CA VAL A 456 -10.19 14.11 -23.31
C VAL A 456 -10.44 14.26 -24.81
N LEU A 457 -9.42 13.98 -25.65
CA LEU A 457 -9.53 14.12 -27.10
C LEU A 457 -10.63 13.23 -27.68
N VAL A 458 -10.66 11.96 -27.28
CA VAL A 458 -11.68 11.00 -27.72
C VAL A 458 -13.03 11.40 -27.19
N SER A 459 -13.16 11.80 -25.92
CA SER A 459 -14.46 12.21 -25.39
C SER A 459 -15.06 13.42 -26.09
N HIS A 460 -14.20 14.33 -26.58
CA HIS A 460 -14.65 15.49 -27.33
C HIS A 460 -15.09 15.13 -28.76
N ARG A 461 -14.42 14.15 -29.38
CA ARG A 461 -14.66 13.75 -30.77
C ARG A 461 -15.77 12.71 -30.89
N TRP A 462 -15.88 11.81 -29.92
CA TRP A 462 -16.71 10.61 -29.97
C TRP A 462 -17.38 10.30 -28.62
N GLY A 463 -18.63 9.85 -28.69
CA GLY A 463 -19.43 9.53 -27.51
C GLY A 463 -20.29 10.71 -27.06
N PHE A 464 -21.17 10.46 -26.11
CA PHE A 464 -22.05 11.46 -25.54
C PHE A 464 -22.21 11.20 -24.04
N VAL A 465 -22.50 12.25 -23.29
CA VAL A 465 -22.83 12.18 -21.87
C VAL A 465 -24.35 12.12 -21.77
N THR A 466 -24.91 11.12 -21.10
CA THR A 466 -26.37 10.98 -20.94
C THR A 466 -26.95 12.07 -20.04
N ALA A 467 -28.27 12.30 -20.09
CA ALA A 467 -28.92 13.29 -19.24
C ALA A 467 -28.72 12.97 -17.74
N GLU A 468 -28.82 11.69 -17.35
CA GLU A 468 -28.55 11.24 -15.98
C GLU A 468 -27.11 11.53 -15.55
N GLN A 469 -26.14 11.26 -16.43
CA GLN A 469 -24.73 11.56 -16.17
C GLN A 469 -24.48 13.07 -16.05
N GLN A 470 -25.16 13.90 -16.83
CA GLN A 470 -25.06 15.36 -16.72
C GLN A 470 -25.55 15.85 -15.35
N ILE A 471 -26.67 15.33 -14.86
CA ILE A 471 -27.17 15.64 -13.51
C ILE A 471 -26.15 15.22 -12.46
N PHE A 472 -25.57 14.02 -12.59
CA PHE A 472 -24.51 13.55 -11.70
C PHE A 472 -23.29 14.49 -11.70
N ILE A 473 -22.78 14.87 -12.87
CA ILE A 473 -21.62 15.78 -13.03
C ILE A 473 -21.87 17.14 -12.37
N ILE A 474 -23.09 17.69 -12.50
CA ILE A 474 -23.44 18.97 -11.88
C ILE A 474 -23.38 18.85 -10.36
N ASN A 475 -23.99 17.80 -9.81
CA ASN A 475 -24.05 17.58 -8.36
C ASN A 475 -22.67 17.22 -7.76
N GLN A 476 -21.79 16.60 -8.55
CA GLN A 476 -20.48 16.15 -8.12
C GLN A 476 -19.59 17.30 -7.59
N LYS A 477 -19.73 18.52 -8.13
CA LYS A 477 -18.92 19.67 -7.68
C LYS A 477 -19.10 20.01 -6.19
N HIS A 478 -20.25 19.66 -5.62
CA HIS A 478 -20.55 19.88 -4.20
C HIS A 478 -19.97 18.78 -3.29
N LEU A 479 -19.40 17.72 -3.86
CA LEU A 479 -18.83 16.62 -3.09
C LEU A 479 -17.43 16.95 -2.57
N PHE A 480 -16.68 17.84 -3.22
CA PHE A 480 -15.33 18.22 -2.78
C PHE A 480 -15.33 18.89 -1.39
N ALA A 481 -14.29 18.61 -0.62
CA ALA A 481 -14.08 19.31 0.64
C ALA A 481 -13.38 20.66 0.38
N LYS A 482 -13.75 21.66 1.18
CA LYS A 482 -12.96 22.90 1.24
C LYS A 482 -11.73 22.64 2.13
N PRO A 483 -10.51 22.97 1.68
CA PRO A 483 -9.31 22.78 2.49
C PRO A 483 -9.41 23.57 3.81
N THR A 484 -8.96 22.97 4.90
CA THR A 484 -8.89 23.59 6.23
C THR A 484 -7.43 23.87 6.58
N ALA A 485 -7.17 24.62 7.65
CA ALA A 485 -5.81 24.87 8.13
C ALA A 485 -5.02 23.56 8.38
N SER A 486 -5.66 22.53 8.93
CA SER A 486 -5.02 21.22 9.16
C SER A 486 -4.64 20.50 7.86
N HIS A 487 -5.38 20.73 6.77
CA HIS A 487 -5.02 20.19 5.45
C HIS A 487 -3.80 20.93 4.89
N TYR A 488 -3.78 22.26 4.92
CA TYR A 488 -2.60 23.03 4.48
C TYR A 488 -1.34 22.73 5.30
N GLY A 489 -1.51 22.33 6.57
CA GLY A 489 -0.42 21.82 7.41
C GLY A 489 0.39 20.68 6.76
N LEU A 490 -0.21 19.84 5.90
CA LEU A 490 0.51 18.80 5.17
C LEU A 490 1.49 19.37 4.13
N LEU A 491 1.11 20.44 3.44
CA LEU A 491 1.98 21.08 2.45
C LEU A 491 3.15 21.80 3.13
N VAL A 492 2.87 22.47 4.25
CA VAL A 492 3.93 23.06 5.09
C VAL A 492 4.86 21.96 5.60
N PHE A 493 4.31 20.85 6.10
CA PHE A 493 5.09 19.72 6.56
C PHE A 493 5.94 19.11 5.44
N ALA A 494 5.43 18.96 4.21
CA ALA A 494 6.22 18.50 3.06
C ALA A 494 7.46 19.38 2.82
N VAL A 495 7.28 20.70 2.82
CA VAL A 495 8.40 21.65 2.62
C VAL A 495 9.40 21.52 3.76
N VAL A 496 8.93 21.43 5.00
CA VAL A 496 9.79 21.27 6.19
C VAL A 496 10.55 19.95 6.16
N THR A 497 9.92 18.83 5.79
CA THR A 497 10.60 17.53 5.74
C THR A 497 11.61 17.46 4.60
N ILE A 498 11.30 18.03 3.43
CA ILE A 498 12.27 18.13 2.33
C ILE A 498 13.46 19.00 2.75
N ALA A 499 13.22 20.15 3.39
CA ALA A 499 14.29 21.00 3.90
C ALA A 499 15.13 20.28 4.97
N ALA A 500 14.50 19.52 5.87
CA ALA A 500 15.18 18.73 6.87
C ALA A 500 16.08 17.65 6.25
N CYS A 501 15.69 17.05 5.13
CA CYS A 501 16.51 16.06 4.41
C CYS A 501 17.84 16.59 3.85
N PHE A 502 18.03 17.92 3.76
CA PHE A 502 19.34 18.51 3.48
C PHE A 502 20.26 18.51 4.71
N VAL A 503 19.70 18.50 5.92
CA VAL A 503 20.45 18.67 7.18
C VAL A 503 20.61 17.35 7.94
N ILE A 504 19.64 16.44 7.81
CA ILE A 504 19.65 15.10 8.42
C ILE A 504 20.95 14.34 8.14
N PRO A 505 21.51 14.33 6.92
CA PRO A 505 22.77 13.60 6.64
C PRO A 505 23.94 14.07 7.51
N ASP A 506 24.12 15.39 7.68
CA ASP A 506 25.18 15.95 8.53
C ASP A 506 24.95 15.60 10.00
N TRP A 507 23.70 15.68 10.47
CA TRP A 507 23.37 15.32 11.85
C TRP A 507 23.62 13.84 12.14
N LEU A 508 23.22 12.95 11.24
CA LEU A 508 23.48 11.52 11.34
C LEU A 508 24.98 11.21 11.28
N TYR A 509 25.71 11.88 10.40
CA TYR A 509 27.16 11.71 10.30
C TYR A 509 27.85 12.03 11.62
N VAL A 510 27.54 13.19 12.23
CA VAL A 510 28.10 13.57 13.53
C VAL A 510 27.71 12.58 14.62
N LEU A 511 26.42 12.21 14.70
CA LEU A 511 25.90 11.31 15.73
C LEU A 511 26.55 9.92 15.67
N LEU A 512 26.75 9.37 14.47
CA LEU A 512 27.30 8.03 14.27
C LEU A 512 28.84 8.03 14.26
N SER A 513 29.48 9.17 14.04
CA SER A 513 30.96 9.27 14.07
C SER A 513 31.57 9.40 15.47
N GLN A 514 30.74 9.65 16.50
CA GLN A 514 31.12 9.68 17.91
C GLN A 514 31.03 8.27 18.51
#